data_AF-A0A819SUF6-F1
#
_entry.id   AF-A0A819SUF6-F1
#
_cell.length_a   1.000
_cell.length_b   1.000
_cell.length_c   1.000
_cell.angle_alpha   90.00
_cell.angle_beta   90.00
_cell.angle_gamma   90.00
#
_symmetry.space_group_name_H-M   'P 1'
#
loop_
_entity.id
_entity.type
_entity.pdbx_description
1 polymer ?
#
loop_
_entity_poly.entity_id
_entity_poly.type
_entity_poly.pdbx_seq_one_letter_code
_entity_poly.pdbx_strand_id
1 'polypeptide(L)'
;MLNSKELFMFSSIEDTSKITNVYLEKMNGIEEFSFLLELCPYMKSFKVDYIKHIDFKFVLRYIFKTIKEDCNDYLCLLCFRIPTVDDEMIRKLKRMINFEKILFNYTIRQISDYIYIEWKEF
;
A
#
# COMPACT_ATOMS: atom_id res chain seq x y z
N MET A 1 9.92 -20.42 -18.05
CA MET A 1 8.78 -21.36 -18.07
C MET A 1 8.46 -21.69 -16.63
N LEU A 2 7.40 -21.07 -16.08
CA LEU A 2 6.91 -21.39 -14.73
C LEU A 2 6.34 -22.82 -14.73
N ASN A 3 6.58 -23.55 -13.65
CA ASN A 3 6.28 -24.97 -13.53
C ASN A 3 4.76 -25.17 -13.37
N SER A 4 4.18 -26.23 -13.94
CA SER A 4 2.73 -26.46 -13.94
C SER A 4 2.12 -26.61 -12.53
N LYS A 5 2.95 -26.92 -11.52
CA LYS A 5 2.57 -26.91 -10.11
C LYS A 5 2.39 -25.51 -9.53
N GLU A 6 3.15 -24.52 -10.00
CA GLU A 6 3.01 -23.12 -9.57
C GLU A 6 1.69 -22.53 -10.11
N LEU A 7 1.38 -22.81 -11.38
CA LEU A 7 0.10 -22.44 -12.01
C LEU A 7 -1.12 -23.01 -11.28
N PHE A 8 -1.04 -24.24 -10.78
CA PHE A 8 -2.13 -24.88 -10.02
C PHE A 8 -2.31 -24.31 -8.60
N MET A 9 -1.25 -23.74 -8.02
CA MET A 9 -1.32 -23.10 -6.71
C MET A 9 -2.02 -21.74 -6.81
N PHE A 10 -1.75 -20.98 -7.88
CA PHE A 10 -2.44 -19.71 -8.15
C PHE A 10 -3.93 -19.89 -8.49
N SER A 11 -4.30 -20.93 -9.24
CA SER A 11 -5.72 -21.18 -9.55
C SER A 11 -6.54 -21.59 -8.32
N SER A 12 -5.91 -22.15 -7.29
CA SER A 12 -6.58 -22.41 -6.00
C SER A 12 -6.71 -21.19 -5.08
N ILE A 13 -6.02 -20.08 -5.39
CA ILE A 13 -6.12 -18.80 -4.66
C ILE A 13 -7.32 -17.97 -5.16
N GLU A 14 -7.79 -18.20 -6.39
CA GLU A 14 -8.93 -17.50 -6.99
C GLU A 14 -10.21 -17.56 -6.13
N ASP A 15 -10.33 -18.56 -5.24
CA ASP A 15 -11.47 -18.73 -4.33
C ASP A 15 -11.19 -18.37 -2.84
N THR A 16 -9.96 -17.99 -2.44
CA THR A 16 -9.57 -18.02 -1.00
C THR A 16 -9.01 -16.76 -0.35
N SER A 17 -8.73 -15.65 -1.03
CA SER A 17 -8.22 -14.48 -0.29
C SER A 17 -9.32 -13.56 0.28
N LYS A 18 -9.97 -13.97 1.38
CA LYS A 18 -10.71 -13.05 2.30
C LYS A 18 -9.78 -12.10 3.06
N ILE A 19 -8.48 -12.08 2.74
CA ILE A 19 -7.49 -11.27 3.44
C ILE A 19 -7.70 -9.81 3.04
N THR A 20 -8.47 -9.09 3.85
CA THR A 20 -8.74 -7.66 3.64
C THR A 20 -7.74 -6.78 4.36
N ASN A 21 -6.95 -7.31 5.29
CA ASN A 21 -6.01 -6.52 6.09
C ASN A 21 -4.65 -7.22 6.07
N VAL A 22 -3.66 -6.53 5.51
CA VAL A 22 -2.29 -7.04 5.41
C VAL A 22 -1.39 -6.18 6.28
N TYR A 23 -0.63 -6.84 7.13
CA TYR A 23 0.34 -6.20 8.01
C TYR A 23 1.73 -6.77 7.76
N LEU A 24 2.67 -5.89 7.44
CA LEU A 24 4.09 -6.18 7.39
C LEU A 24 4.79 -5.50 8.56
N GLU A 25 5.44 -6.30 9.41
CA GLU A 25 6.33 -5.74 10.44
C GLU A 25 7.47 -4.94 9.79
N LYS A 26 7.98 -5.45 8.65
CA LYS A 26 9.09 -4.88 7.94
C LYS A 26 8.95 -5.09 6.45
N MET A 27 9.20 -4.03 5.70
CA MET A 27 9.25 -4.02 4.25
C MET A 27 10.71 -3.84 3.79
N ASN A 28 11.24 -4.80 3.02
CA ASN A 28 12.63 -4.79 2.56
C ASN A 28 12.80 -4.21 1.15
N GLY A 29 11.74 -4.25 0.34
CA GLY A 29 11.74 -3.79 -1.05
C GLY A 29 10.36 -3.26 -1.45
N ILE A 30 10.31 -2.38 -2.44
CA ILE A 30 9.03 -1.83 -2.95
C ILE A 30 8.20 -2.90 -3.65
N GLU A 31 8.87 -3.91 -4.22
CA GLU A 31 8.30 -5.03 -4.95
C GLU A 31 7.44 -5.93 -4.05
N GLU A 32 7.72 -5.97 -2.74
CA GLU A 32 6.91 -6.72 -1.77
C GLU A 32 5.47 -6.22 -1.73
N PHE A 33 5.24 -4.93 -1.99
CA PHE A 33 3.88 -4.39 -2.05
C PHE A 33 3.09 -4.94 -3.25
N SER A 34 3.69 -4.95 -4.44
CA SER A 34 3.04 -5.47 -5.65
C SER A 34 2.78 -6.97 -5.54
N PHE A 35 3.75 -7.72 -5.00
CA PHE A 35 3.55 -9.14 -4.70
C PHE A 35 2.35 -9.38 -3.77
N LEU A 36 2.17 -8.54 -2.75
CA LEU A 36 1.04 -8.66 -1.83
C LEU A 36 -0.29 -8.26 -2.47
N LEU A 37 -0.31 -7.33 -3.41
CA LEU A 37 -1.50 -7.02 -4.19
C LEU A 37 -1.93 -8.20 -5.07
N GLU A 38 -0.97 -8.89 -5.68
CA GLU A 38 -1.23 -10.10 -6.48
C GLU A 38 -1.72 -11.26 -5.59
N LEU A 39 -1.11 -11.42 -4.41
CA LEU A 39 -1.47 -12.49 -3.47
C LEU A 39 -2.82 -12.25 -2.77
N CYS A 40 -3.13 -10.99 -2.47
CA CYS A 40 -4.31 -10.55 -1.74
C CYS A 40 -5.11 -9.52 -2.55
N PRO A 41 -5.79 -9.92 -3.64
CA PRO A 41 -6.46 -8.98 -4.55
C PRO A 41 -7.56 -8.15 -3.88
N TYR A 42 -8.20 -8.69 -2.83
CA TYR A 42 -9.24 -8.02 -2.04
C TYR A 42 -8.70 -7.26 -0.81
N MET A 43 -7.40 -6.97 -0.78
CA MET A 43 -6.78 -6.23 0.31
C MET A 43 -7.39 -4.82 0.42
N LYS A 44 -8.00 -4.52 1.58
CA LYS A 44 -8.56 -3.21 1.91
C LYS A 44 -7.61 -2.31 2.67
N SER A 45 -6.75 -2.91 3.50
CA SER A 45 -5.75 -2.19 4.27
C SER A 45 -4.37 -2.81 4.17
N PHE A 46 -3.37 -1.96 4.08
CA PHE A 46 -1.96 -2.31 4.10
C PHE A 46 -1.25 -1.50 5.18
N LYS A 47 -0.64 -2.18 6.15
CA LYS A 47 0.11 -1.56 7.24
C LYS A 47 1.57 -2.02 7.23
N VAL A 48 2.51 -1.08 7.39
CA VAL A 48 3.94 -1.35 7.52
C VAL A 48 4.53 -0.66 8.76
N ASP A 49 5.24 -1.41 9.59
CA ASP A 49 5.89 -0.88 10.81
C ASP A 49 7.33 -0.40 10.60
N TYR A 50 8.02 -0.91 9.58
CA TYR A 50 9.38 -0.49 9.28
C TYR A 50 9.70 -0.61 7.80
N ILE A 51 10.16 0.49 7.20
CA ILE A 51 10.64 0.53 5.82
C ILE A 51 12.16 0.60 5.86
N LYS A 52 12.83 -0.49 5.50
CA LYS A 52 14.29 -0.60 5.67
C LYS A 52 15.04 0.07 4.53
N HIS A 53 15.77 1.15 4.80
CA HIS A 53 16.70 1.81 3.86
C HIS A 53 16.06 2.27 2.53
N ILE A 54 14.74 2.48 2.48
CA ILE A 54 14.05 3.02 1.31
C ILE A 54 13.49 4.39 1.68
N ASP A 55 13.63 5.35 0.77
CA ASP A 55 13.02 6.66 0.90
C ASP A 55 11.49 6.54 0.94
N PHE A 56 10.87 7.01 2.02
CA PHE A 56 9.43 6.90 2.21
C PHE A 56 8.61 7.57 1.09
N LYS A 57 9.09 8.70 0.55
CA LYS A 57 8.42 9.39 -0.56
C LYS A 57 8.49 8.54 -1.83
N PHE A 58 9.60 7.84 -2.05
CA PHE A 58 9.73 6.89 -3.15
C PHE A 58 8.77 5.69 -2.98
N VAL A 59 8.69 5.10 -1.78
CA VAL A 59 7.72 4.03 -1.47
C VAL A 59 6.30 4.45 -1.78
N LEU A 60 5.88 5.63 -1.27
CA LEU A 60 4.53 6.12 -1.50
C LEU A 60 4.23 6.34 -2.98
N ARG A 61 5.15 6.96 -3.72
CA ARG A 61 4.97 7.17 -5.17
C ARG A 61 4.83 5.86 -5.91
N TYR A 62 5.61 4.85 -5.54
CA TYR A 62 5.49 3.52 -6.11
C TYR A 62 4.11 2.92 -5.82
N ILE A 63 3.73 2.82 -4.54
CA ILE A 63 2.43 2.29 -4.10
C ILE A 63 1.27 2.96 -4.84
N PHE A 64 1.30 4.28 -4.90
CA PHE A 64 0.28 5.08 -5.55
C PHE A 64 0.21 4.89 -7.06
N LYS A 65 1.36 4.74 -7.71
CA LYS A 65 1.42 4.40 -9.13
C LYS A 65 0.84 3.01 -9.37
N THR A 66 1.22 2.03 -8.56
CA THR A 66 0.70 0.66 -8.62
C THR A 66 -0.81 0.62 -8.44
N ILE A 67 -1.37 1.31 -7.44
CA ILE A 67 -2.83 1.40 -7.22
C ILE A 67 -3.54 1.96 -8.46
N LYS A 68 -2.95 2.99 -9.09
CA LYS A 68 -3.53 3.63 -10.28
C LYS A 68 -3.46 2.76 -11.53
N GLU A 69 -2.41 1.95 -11.68
CA GLU A 69 -2.18 1.12 -12.87
C GLU A 69 -2.87 -0.24 -12.78
N ASP A 70 -2.90 -0.87 -11.59
CA ASP A 70 -3.42 -2.22 -11.40
C ASP A 70 -4.93 -2.26 -11.07
N CYS A 71 -5.59 -1.10 -10.99
CA CYS A 71 -7.02 -0.97 -10.65
C CYS A 71 -7.42 -1.81 -9.42
N ASN A 72 -6.58 -1.82 -8.37
CA ASN A 72 -7.00 -2.43 -7.11
C ASN A 72 -7.99 -1.49 -6.42
N ASP A 73 -9.26 -1.68 -6.75
CA ASP A 73 -10.36 -0.85 -6.25
C ASP A 73 -10.68 -1.12 -4.77
N TYR A 74 -10.14 -2.18 -4.17
CA TYR A 74 -10.40 -2.57 -2.78
C TYR A 74 -9.51 -1.84 -1.78
N LEU A 75 -8.25 -1.57 -2.15
CA LEU A 75 -7.30 -0.93 -1.25
C LEU A 75 -7.74 0.51 -0.99
N CYS A 76 -8.08 0.80 0.26
CA CYS A 76 -8.59 2.09 0.68
C CYS A 76 -7.85 2.66 1.90
N LEU A 77 -6.92 1.90 2.50
CA LEU A 77 -6.16 2.32 3.66
C LEU A 77 -4.68 1.91 3.58
N LEU A 78 -3.79 2.90 3.68
CA LEU A 78 -2.36 2.71 3.92
C LEU A 78 -2.00 3.20 5.32
N CYS A 79 -1.18 2.43 6.03
CA CYS A 79 -0.66 2.78 7.34
C CYS A 79 0.84 2.57 7.38
N PHE A 80 1.60 3.61 7.72
CA PHE A 80 3.06 3.54 7.82
C PHE A 80 3.51 4.07 9.16
N ARG A 81 4.34 3.30 9.85
CA ARG A 81 5.07 3.81 11.01
C ARG A 81 6.30 4.58 10.56
N ILE A 82 6.37 5.84 10.94
CA ILE A 82 7.47 6.76 10.68
C ILE A 82 7.77 7.47 11.99
N PRO A 83 8.75 6.99 12.77
CA PRO A 83 9.08 7.56 14.08
C PRO A 83 9.47 9.05 14.03
N THR A 84 9.88 9.54 12.87
CA THR A 84 10.28 10.93 12.64
C THR A 84 9.22 11.74 11.91
N VAL A 85 7.95 11.29 11.90
CA VAL A 85 6.88 12.03 11.22
C VAL A 85 6.60 13.35 11.93
N ASP A 86 6.60 14.43 11.14
CA ASP A 86 6.20 15.75 11.56
C ASP A 86 5.14 16.34 10.62
N ASP A 87 4.58 17.49 11.02
CA ASP A 87 3.57 18.23 10.25
C ASP A 87 4.08 18.65 8.86
N GLU A 88 5.38 18.86 8.70
CA GLU A 88 5.97 19.24 7.42
C GLU A 88 5.93 18.07 6.43
N MET A 89 6.24 16.85 6.88
CA MET A 89 6.12 15.62 6.11
C MET A 89 4.68 15.39 5.67
N ILE A 90 3.71 15.55 6.58
CA ILE A 90 2.28 15.45 6.26
C ILE A 90 1.87 16.50 5.21
N ARG A 91 2.33 17.74 5.35
CA ARG A 91 2.06 18.81 4.38
C ARG A 91 2.66 18.51 3.01
N LYS A 92 3.90 18.00 2.96
CA LYS A 92 4.56 17.57 1.71
C LYS A 92 3.81 16.42 1.05
N LEU A 93 3.36 15.45 1.85
CA LEU A 93 2.56 14.33 1.38
C LEU A 93 1.23 14.77 0.75
N LYS A 94 0.48 15.64 1.44
CA LYS A 94 -0.75 16.25 0.90
C LYS A 94 -0.51 16.97 -0.42
N ARG A 95 0.56 17.77 -0.49
CA ARG A 95 0.94 18.48 -1.74
C ARG A 95 1.25 17.51 -2.87
N MET A 96 1.97 16.42 -2.59
CA MET A 96 2.29 15.39 -3.59
C MET A 96 1.02 14.73 -4.14
N ILE A 97 0.14 14.24 -3.25
CA ILE A 97 -1.11 13.56 -3.65
C ILE A 97 -1.99 14.50 -4.48
N ASN A 98 -2.12 15.77 -4.07
CA ASN A 98 -2.92 16.77 -4.79
C ASN A 98 -2.31 17.15 -6.15
N PHE A 99 -1.00 17.40 -6.19
CA PHE A 99 -0.31 17.83 -7.41
C PHE A 99 -0.30 16.72 -8.47
N GLU A 100 -0.04 15.49 -8.04
CA GLU A 100 0.02 14.31 -8.92
C GLU A 100 -1.38 13.70 -9.19
N LYS A 101 -2.45 14.26 -8.58
CA LYS A 101 -3.85 13.80 -8.67
C LYS A 101 -3.99 12.29 -8.46
N ILE A 102 -3.34 11.80 -7.41
CA ILE A 102 -3.19 10.38 -7.15
C ILE A 102 -4.48 9.80 -6.55
N LEU A 103 -4.93 10.40 -5.44
CA LEU A 103 -6.11 9.96 -4.70
C LEU A 103 -7.14 11.07 -4.70
N PHE A 104 -8.41 10.68 -4.77
CA PHE A 104 -9.55 11.57 -4.59
C PHE A 104 -10.23 11.27 -3.27
N ASN A 105 -10.82 12.29 -2.63
CA ASN A 105 -11.55 12.15 -1.36
C ASN A 105 -10.74 11.47 -0.24
N TYR A 106 -9.43 11.73 -0.20
CA TYR A 106 -8.54 11.12 0.78
C TYR A 106 -8.45 11.92 2.08
N THR A 107 -8.13 11.23 3.18
CA THR A 107 -7.82 11.80 4.48
C THR A 107 -6.44 11.31 4.93
N ILE A 108 -5.66 12.20 5.53
CA ILE A 108 -4.41 11.84 6.20
C ILE A 108 -4.54 12.14 7.68
N ARG A 109 -4.30 11.13 8.51
CA ARG A 109 -4.29 11.23 9.97
C ARG A 109 -2.93 10.80 10.51
N GLN A 110 -2.43 11.55 11.48
CA GLN A 110 -1.26 11.15 12.28
C GLN A 110 -1.74 10.70 13.65
N ILE A 111 -1.36 9.50 14.06
CA ILE A 111 -1.64 8.97 15.41
C ILE A 111 -0.33 8.39 15.93
N SER A 112 0.27 9.05 16.93
CA SER A 112 1.62 8.70 17.40
C SER A 112 2.62 8.71 16.22
N ASP A 113 3.45 7.68 16.11
CA ASP A 113 4.42 7.48 15.03
C ASP A 113 3.78 6.98 13.72
N TYR A 114 2.46 6.91 13.60
CA TYR A 114 1.80 6.35 12.43
C TYR A 114 1.15 7.42 11.55
N ILE A 115 1.34 7.27 10.25
CA ILE A 115 0.60 7.98 9.20
C ILE A 115 -0.44 7.03 8.63
N TYR A 116 -1.70 7.45 8.65
CA TYR A 116 -2.82 6.78 8.00
C TYR A 116 -3.22 7.61 6.78
N ILE A 117 -3.31 6.97 5.63
CA ILE A 117 -3.81 7.54 4.38
C ILE A 117 -5.01 6.71 3.98
N GLU A 118 -6.20 7.30 4.02
CA GLU A 118 -7.46 6.63 3.75
C GLU A 118 -8.17 7.34 2.60
N TRP A 119 -8.79 6.60 1.69
CA TRP A 119 -9.60 7.15 0.60
C TRP A 119 -10.82 6.27 0.36
N LYS A 120 -11.80 6.77 -0.41
CA LYS A 120 -13.00 6.00 -0.76
C LYS A 120 -12.82 5.31 -2.10
N GLU A 121 -13.38 4.11 -2.20
CA GLU A 121 -13.64 3.42 -3.47
C GLU A 121 -14.53 4.33 -4.33
N PHE A 122 -14.31 4.34 -5.65
CA PHE A 122 -15.15 5.07 -6.61
C PHE A 122 -16.41 4.29 -6.97
#